data_AF-A0A3P7QVE1-F1
#
_entry.id   AF-A0A3P7QVE1-F1
#
_cell.length_a   1.000
_cell.length_b   1.000
_cell.length_c   1.000
_cell.angle_alpha   90.00
_cell.angle_beta   90.00
_cell.angle_gamma   90.00
#
_symmetry.space_group_name_H-M   'P 1'
#
loop_
_entity.id
_entity.type
_entity.pdbx_description
1 polymer ?
#
loop_
_entity_poly.entity_id
_entity_poly.type
_entity_poly.pdbx_seq_one_letter_code
_entity_poly.pdbx_strand_id
1 'polypeptide(L)'
;MECGAVKFYDKTYDAVSTRNEKPLVRFSGVVHAVTTTEDPVIQKLARESNGNVFCTDRMAQAIMCAHKSVDSWDLIAIRIADKLFFDVRPDSNFELVTVAETAADPPNEEPGHINCPEKLALEATFINLNFPQQVLNSVSRITAD
;
A
#
# COMPACT_ATOMS: atom_id res chain seq x y z
N MET A 1 10.68 -14.78 11.48
CA MET A 1 9.61 -15.53 10.81
C MET A 1 9.39 -14.85 9.50
N GLU A 2 9.61 -15.55 8.40
CA GLU A 2 9.42 -15.04 7.05
C GLU A 2 8.24 -15.82 6.44
N CYS A 3 7.41 -15.18 5.62
CA CYS A 3 6.19 -15.77 5.10
C CYS A 3 5.96 -15.35 3.64
N GLY A 4 5.27 -16.21 2.89
CA GLY A 4 4.82 -15.92 1.54
C GLY A 4 5.78 -16.38 0.44
N ALA A 5 5.50 -15.94 -0.79
CA ALA A 5 6.28 -16.25 -1.97
C ALA A 5 6.32 -15.05 -2.92
N VAL A 6 7.49 -14.78 -3.49
CA VAL A 6 7.73 -13.65 -4.40
C VAL A 6 8.14 -14.16 -5.77
N LYS A 7 7.63 -13.55 -6.83
CA LYS A 7 8.02 -13.87 -8.22
C LYS A 7 9.27 -13.09 -8.61
N PHE A 8 10.00 -13.59 -9.60
CA PHE A 8 11.13 -12.85 -10.17
C PHE A 8 10.65 -11.70 -11.06
N TYR A 9 11.35 -10.58 -11.00
CA TYR A 9 11.17 -9.47 -11.93
C TYR A 9 11.54 -9.85 -13.38
N ASP A 10 10.74 -9.43 -14.35
CA ASP A 10 11.01 -9.55 -15.78
C ASP A 10 11.86 -8.37 -16.27
N LYS A 11 13.16 -8.62 -16.46
CA LYS A 11 14.12 -7.61 -16.95
C LYS A 11 13.82 -7.07 -18.34
N THR A 12 12.92 -7.69 -19.12
CA THR A 12 12.52 -7.12 -20.41
C THR A 12 11.78 -5.79 -20.25
N TYR A 13 11.24 -5.50 -19.06
CA TYR A 13 10.63 -4.21 -18.75
C TYR A 13 11.65 -3.07 -18.59
N ASP A 14 12.93 -3.38 -18.39
CA ASP A 14 14.00 -2.36 -18.34
C ASP A 14 14.22 -1.66 -19.70
N ALA A 15 13.80 -2.31 -20.80
CA ALA A 15 13.91 -1.78 -22.16
C ALA A 15 12.67 -0.96 -22.61
N VAL A 16 11.66 -0.81 -21.75
CA VAL A 16 10.48 0.00 -22.05
C VAL A 16 10.87 1.47 -22.09
N SER A 17 10.39 2.18 -23.10
CA SER A 17 10.63 3.61 -23.28
C SER A 17 9.39 4.30 -23.82
N THR A 18 9.39 5.64 -23.86
CA THR A 18 8.28 6.43 -24.43
C THR A 18 8.04 6.20 -25.92
N ARG A 19 8.97 5.55 -26.63
CA ARG A 19 8.82 5.15 -28.04
C ARG A 19 8.47 3.67 -28.22
N ASN A 20 8.68 2.87 -27.18
CA ASN A 20 8.42 1.44 -27.14
C ASN A 20 7.70 1.11 -25.84
N GLU A 21 6.47 1.58 -25.75
CA GLU A 21 5.61 1.41 -24.58
C GLU A 21 5.00 0.01 -24.53
N LYS A 22 4.65 -0.43 -23.33
CA LYS A 22 3.86 -1.63 -23.10
C LYS A 22 2.53 -1.23 -22.44
N PRO A 23 1.37 -1.60 -23.01
CA PRO A 23 0.09 -1.31 -22.38
C PRO A 23 -0.02 -1.93 -20.99
N LEU A 24 -0.62 -1.18 -20.05
CA LEU A 24 -0.92 -1.70 -18.71
C LEU A 24 -2.06 -2.72 -18.81
N VAL A 25 -1.87 -3.88 -18.19
CA VAL A 25 -2.85 -4.98 -18.16
C VAL A 25 -3.40 -5.12 -16.75
N ARG A 26 -4.72 -5.31 -16.67
CA ARG A 26 -5.40 -5.53 -15.39
C ARG A 26 -5.01 -6.88 -14.78
N PHE A 27 -4.51 -6.84 -13.55
CA PHE A 27 -4.32 -7.96 -12.67
C PHE A 27 -5.67 -8.51 -12.19
N SER A 28 -5.84 -9.82 -12.29
CA SER A 28 -7.08 -10.53 -11.91
C SER A 28 -6.95 -11.33 -10.60
N GLY A 29 -5.82 -11.23 -9.91
CA GLY A 29 -5.63 -11.90 -8.62
C GLY A 29 -6.16 -11.10 -7.44
N VAL A 30 -5.89 -11.63 -6.24
CA VAL A 30 -6.34 -11.04 -4.98
C VAL A 30 -5.22 -10.19 -4.38
N VAL A 31 -5.59 -9.00 -3.92
CA VAL A 31 -4.72 -8.14 -3.10
C VAL A 31 -5.29 -8.16 -1.70
N HIS A 32 -4.45 -8.45 -0.72
CA HIS A 32 -4.82 -8.50 0.69
C HIS A 32 -4.47 -7.17 1.34
N ALA A 33 -5.49 -6.42 1.77
CA ALA A 33 -5.34 -5.23 2.60
C ALA A 33 -5.75 -5.59 4.05
N VAL A 34 -4.94 -6.43 4.68
CA VAL A 34 -5.20 -6.93 6.05
C VAL A 34 -4.59 -5.95 7.04
N THR A 35 -5.37 -5.57 8.05
CA THR A 35 -4.95 -4.64 9.09
C THR A 35 -4.18 -5.33 10.22
N THR A 36 -3.53 -4.55 11.08
CA THR A 36 -2.73 -5.07 12.20
C THR A 36 -3.55 -5.97 13.13
N THR A 37 -4.80 -5.60 13.44
CA THR A 37 -5.64 -6.40 14.35
C THR A 37 -6.26 -7.62 13.69
N GLU A 38 -6.36 -7.65 12.35
CA GLU A 38 -6.89 -8.78 11.58
C GLU A 38 -5.81 -9.80 11.20
N ASP A 39 -4.53 -9.45 11.31
CA ASP A 39 -3.41 -10.34 10.98
C ASP A 39 -3.22 -11.44 12.06
N PRO A 40 -3.38 -12.73 11.73
CA PRO A 40 -3.25 -13.82 12.69
C PRO A 40 -1.81 -14.05 13.17
N VAL A 41 -0.80 -13.69 12.39
CA VAL A 41 0.61 -13.78 12.77
C VAL A 41 0.93 -12.70 13.79
N ILE A 42 0.48 -11.47 13.57
CA ILE A 42 0.64 -10.38 14.55
C ILE A 42 -0.09 -10.72 15.85
N GLN A 43 -1.31 -11.27 15.80
CA GLN A 43 -2.01 -11.73 16.99
C GLN A 43 -1.24 -12.82 17.75
N LYS A 44 -0.61 -13.77 17.04
CA LYS A 44 0.22 -14.80 17.64
C LYS A 44 1.47 -14.20 18.31
N LEU A 45 2.20 -13.33 17.62
CA LEU A 45 3.39 -12.64 18.13
C LEU A 45 3.06 -11.80 19.36
N ALA A 46 1.91 -11.12 19.35
CA ALA A 46 1.43 -10.37 20.49
C ALA A 46 1.19 -11.29 21.69
N ARG A 47 0.67 -12.52 21.54
CA ARG A 47 0.47 -13.45 22.67
C ARG A 47 1.78 -14.01 23.22
N GLU A 48 2.76 -14.26 22.36
CA GLU A 48 4.07 -14.80 22.72
C GLU A 48 4.98 -13.79 23.44
N SER A 49 4.50 -12.56 23.68
CA SER A 49 5.20 -11.45 24.38
C SER A 49 6.49 -10.99 23.70
N ASN A 50 6.56 -11.16 22.37
CA ASN A 50 7.68 -10.70 21.57
C ASN A 50 7.38 -9.29 21.00
N GLY A 51 7.39 -8.29 21.87
CA GLY A 51 7.13 -6.88 21.52
C GLY A 51 5.92 -6.26 22.23
N ASN A 52 5.88 -4.93 22.21
CA ASN A 52 4.84 -4.11 22.84
C ASN A 52 4.19 -3.09 21.89
N VAL A 53 4.69 -2.94 20.66
CA VAL A 53 4.11 -2.07 19.64
C VAL A 53 3.98 -2.86 18.33
N PHE A 54 2.79 -2.83 17.74
CA PHE A 54 2.46 -3.58 16.53
C PHE A 54 1.82 -2.64 15.49
N CYS A 55 2.27 -2.71 14.25
CA CYS A 55 1.78 -1.93 13.12
C CYS A 55 2.23 -2.59 11.80
N THR A 56 1.58 -2.24 10.69
CA THR A 56 2.08 -2.56 9.34
C THR A 56 3.10 -1.51 8.86
N ASP A 57 3.82 -1.83 7.78
CA ASP A 57 4.77 -0.94 7.12
C ASP A 57 4.13 0.37 6.64
N ARG A 58 2.93 0.32 6.07
CA ARG A 58 2.17 1.51 5.63
C ARG A 58 1.84 2.45 6.79
N MET A 59 1.39 1.91 7.92
CA MET A 59 1.10 2.71 9.12
C MET A 59 2.38 3.34 9.70
N ALA A 60 3.46 2.56 9.77
CA ALA A 60 4.77 3.07 10.19
C ALA A 60 5.29 4.17 9.25
N GLN A 61 5.13 3.99 7.93
CA GLN A 61 5.49 4.98 6.91
C GLN A 61 4.73 6.29 7.12
N ALA A 62 3.41 6.24 7.35
CA ALA A 62 2.60 7.44 7.59
C ALA A 62 3.11 8.22 8.80
N ILE A 63 3.42 7.53 9.91
CA ILE A 63 3.97 8.16 11.12
C ILE A 63 5.36 8.76 10.85
N MET A 64 6.27 8.02 10.23
CA MET A 64 7.65 8.47 9.99
C MET A 64 7.71 9.65 9.00
N CYS A 65 6.82 9.65 8.01
CA CYS A 65 6.76 10.66 6.96
C CYS A 65 5.68 11.74 7.21
N ALA A 66 5.11 11.80 8.41
CA ALA A 66 4.03 12.72 8.78
C ALA A 66 4.34 14.19 8.42
N HIS A 67 5.59 14.62 8.60
CA HIS A 67 6.06 15.98 8.30
C HIS A 67 5.99 16.37 6.82
N LYS A 68 5.79 15.41 5.91
CA LYS A 68 5.68 15.64 4.47
C LYS A 68 4.24 15.69 3.97
N SER A 69 3.30 15.27 4.81
CA SER A 69 1.90 15.16 4.43
C SER A 69 1.21 16.52 4.52
N VAL A 70 0.41 16.82 3.51
CA VAL A 70 -0.48 17.98 3.42
C VAL A 70 -1.92 17.52 3.60
N ASP A 71 -2.28 16.38 3.01
CA ASP A 71 -3.60 15.79 3.11
C ASP A 71 -3.83 15.20 4.51
N SER A 72 -5.09 15.23 4.96
CA SER A 72 -5.45 14.66 6.24
C SER A 72 -5.43 13.13 6.19
N TRP A 73 -4.80 12.51 7.18
CA TRP A 73 -4.86 11.08 7.44
C TRP A 73 -4.99 10.83 8.94
N ASP A 74 -5.44 9.64 9.31
CA ASP A 74 -5.61 9.24 10.69
C ASP A 74 -5.32 7.75 10.87
N LEU A 75 -4.92 7.40 12.09
CA LEU A 75 -4.70 6.03 12.54
C LEU A 75 -5.41 5.82 13.87
N ILE A 76 -5.88 4.60 14.11
CA ILE A 76 -6.43 4.16 15.39
C ILE A 76 -5.28 3.62 16.23
N ALA A 77 -5.13 4.14 17.45
CA ALA A 77 -4.20 3.61 18.44
C ALA A 77 -4.98 2.83 19.51
N ILE A 78 -4.79 1.51 19.56
CA ILE A 78 -5.48 0.60 20.46
C ILE A 78 -4.48 0.11 21.51
N ARG A 79 -4.66 0.51 22.77
CA ARG A 79 -3.84 0.03 23.88
C ARG A 79 -4.58 -1.03 24.69
N ILE A 80 -3.99 -2.21 24.81
CA ILE A 80 -4.47 -3.31 25.65
C ILE A 80 -3.34 -3.71 26.59
N ALA A 81 -3.52 -3.42 27.89
CA ALA A 81 -2.47 -3.55 28.89
C ALA A 81 -1.18 -2.81 28.47
N ASP A 82 -0.06 -3.54 28.35
CA ASP A 82 1.23 -2.99 27.94
C ASP A 82 1.51 -3.14 26.42
N LYS A 83 0.47 -3.38 25.61
CA LYS A 83 0.59 -3.54 24.16
C LYS A 83 -0.17 -2.45 23.43
N LEU A 84 0.46 -1.87 22.42
CA LEU A 84 -0.08 -0.84 21.54
C LEU A 84 -0.18 -1.39 20.12
N PHE A 85 -1.36 -1.29 19.53
CA PHE A 85 -1.63 -1.65 18.14
C PHE A 85 -2.01 -0.39 17.38
N PHE A 86 -1.37 -0.15 16.25
CA PHE A 86 -1.84 0.83 15.28
C PHE A 86 -2.71 0.14 14.24
N ASP A 87 -3.83 0.76 13.92
CA ASP A 87 -4.80 0.27 12.94
C ASP A 87 -5.37 1.44 12.11
N VAL A 88 -6.18 1.14 11.11
CA VAL A 88 -6.88 2.10 10.26
C VAL A 88 -8.38 2.00 10.48
N ARG A 89 -9.11 3.09 10.21
CA ARG A 89 -10.56 3.03 10.25
C ARG A 89 -11.09 2.14 9.11
N PRO A 90 -12.13 1.32 9.38
CA PRO A 90 -12.93 0.72 8.31
C PRO A 90 -13.42 1.84 7.37
N ASP A 91 -13.39 1.57 6.07
CA ASP A 91 -13.79 2.52 5.01
C ASP A 91 -12.95 3.81 4.89
N SER A 92 -11.77 3.85 5.53
CA SER A 92 -10.84 4.97 5.29
C SER A 92 -10.17 4.86 3.91
N ASN A 93 -9.82 6.01 3.36
CA ASN A 93 -9.03 6.11 2.12
C ASN A 93 -7.52 5.97 2.37
N PHE A 94 -7.10 5.43 3.52
CA PHE A 94 -5.69 5.38 3.91
C PHE A 94 -4.80 4.58 2.93
N GLU A 95 -5.39 3.58 2.26
CA GLU A 95 -4.70 2.77 1.26
C GLU A 95 -4.54 3.48 -0.09
N LEU A 96 -5.28 4.57 -0.33
CA LEU A 96 -5.18 5.31 -1.58
C LEU A 96 -3.86 6.08 -1.67
N VAL A 97 -3.32 6.14 -2.88
CA VAL A 97 -2.11 6.91 -3.18
C VAL A 97 -2.49 8.32 -3.60
N THR A 98 -1.95 9.33 -2.93
CA THR A 98 -2.16 10.74 -3.26
C THR A 98 -1.39 11.11 -4.54
N VAL A 99 -1.93 12.07 -5.31
CA VAL A 99 -1.35 12.53 -6.58
C VAL A 99 -1.14 14.04 -6.52
N ALA A 100 0.10 14.49 -6.72
CA ALA A 100 0.47 15.91 -6.69
C ALA A 100 0.12 16.66 -5.39
N GLU A 101 0.01 15.95 -4.26
CA GLU A 101 -0.31 16.49 -2.93
C GLU A 101 0.56 17.68 -2.52
N THR A 102 1.87 17.62 -2.81
CA THR A 102 2.86 18.64 -2.38
C THR A 102 3.24 19.61 -3.50
N ALA A 103 2.47 19.63 -4.60
CA ALA A 103 2.67 20.60 -5.66
C ALA A 103 2.39 22.03 -5.17
N ALA A 104 2.98 23.03 -5.83
CA ALA A 104 2.69 24.44 -5.54
C ALA A 104 1.21 24.78 -5.79
N ASP A 105 0.58 24.07 -6.73
CA ASP A 105 -0.84 24.13 -7.05
C ASP A 105 -1.39 22.69 -7.12
N PRO A 106 -1.90 22.14 -6.00
CA PRO A 106 -2.46 20.80 -5.95
C PRO A 106 -3.79 20.71 -6.71
N PRO A 107 -4.18 19.50 -7.19
CA PRO A 107 -5.49 19.29 -7.80
C PRO A 107 -6.62 19.73 -6.87
N ASN A 108 -7.57 20.51 -7.38
CA ASN A 108 -8.68 21.08 -6.62
C ASN A 108 -10.01 21.05 -7.39
N GLU A 109 -10.07 20.25 -8.45
CA GLU A 109 -11.22 20.16 -9.33
C GLU A 109 -12.45 19.59 -8.61
N GLU A 110 -13.62 20.03 -9.05
CA GLU A 110 -14.90 19.67 -8.46
C GLU A 110 -15.17 18.16 -8.49
N PRO A 111 -15.91 17.62 -7.49
CA PRO A 111 -16.34 16.23 -7.47
C PRO A 111 -17.04 15.83 -8.77
N GLY A 112 -16.52 14.80 -9.44
CA GLY A 112 -17.01 14.32 -10.73
C GLY A 112 -16.18 14.76 -11.93
N HIS A 113 -15.27 15.73 -11.76
CA HIS A 113 -14.22 15.97 -12.75
C HIS A 113 -13.22 14.81 -12.77
N ILE A 114 -12.73 14.41 -13.94
CA ILE A 114 -11.80 13.28 -14.08
C ILE A 114 -10.48 13.51 -13.31
N ASN A 115 -10.06 14.77 -13.20
CA ASN A 115 -8.85 15.16 -12.48
C ASN A 115 -9.10 15.55 -11.02
N CYS A 116 -10.30 15.33 -10.45
CA CYS A 116 -10.46 15.64 -9.03
C CYS A 116 -9.58 14.71 -8.17
N PRO A 117 -9.11 15.16 -6.98
CA PRO A 117 -8.17 14.40 -6.15
C PRO A 117 -8.59 12.95 -5.89
N GLU A 118 -9.87 12.72 -5.64
CA GLU A 118 -10.43 11.38 -5.40
C GLU A 118 -10.25 10.46 -6.61
N LYS A 119 -10.56 10.94 -7.82
CA LYS A 119 -10.46 10.12 -9.04
C LYS A 119 -9.02 9.84 -9.42
N LEU A 120 -8.15 10.83 -9.28
CA LEU A 120 -6.72 10.65 -9.48
C LEU A 120 -6.14 9.64 -8.48
N ALA A 121 -6.53 9.70 -7.20
CA ALA A 121 -6.05 8.76 -6.20
C ALA A 121 -6.53 7.32 -6.47
N LEU A 122 -7.79 7.15 -6.89
CA LEU A 122 -8.33 5.84 -7.30
C LEU A 122 -7.57 5.28 -8.52
N GLU A 123 -7.34 6.10 -9.54
CA GLU A 123 -6.59 5.71 -10.74
C GLU A 123 -5.14 5.35 -10.42
N ALA A 124 -4.43 6.20 -9.66
CA ALA A 124 -3.05 5.96 -9.26
C ALA A 124 -2.91 4.69 -8.41
N THR A 125 -3.84 4.46 -7.49
CA THR A 125 -3.89 3.23 -6.70
C THR A 125 -4.13 2.02 -7.60
N PHE A 126 -5.07 2.11 -8.53
CA PHE A 126 -5.32 1.06 -9.52
C PHE A 126 -4.05 0.75 -10.33
N ILE A 127 -3.35 1.75 -10.84
CA ILE A 127 -2.08 1.56 -11.58
C ILE A 127 -1.05 0.84 -10.68
N ASN A 128 -0.88 1.29 -9.44
CA ASN A 128 0.05 0.71 -8.48
C ASN A 128 -0.30 -0.71 -8.02
N LEU A 129 -1.56 -1.14 -8.14
CA LEU A 129 -1.95 -2.53 -7.90
C LEU A 129 -1.61 -3.43 -9.10
N ASN A 130 -1.73 -2.91 -10.33
CA ASN A 130 -1.57 -3.70 -11.54
C ASN A 130 -0.10 -3.79 -11.98
N PHE A 131 0.61 -2.66 -12.01
CA PHE A 131 1.95 -2.58 -12.58
C PHE A 131 2.95 -3.52 -11.90
N PRO A 132 3.03 -3.60 -10.55
CA PRO A 132 3.94 -4.53 -9.89
C PRO A 132 3.66 -5.99 -10.20
N GLN A 133 2.42 -6.37 -10.57
CA GLN A 133 2.09 -7.74 -10.96
C GLN A 133 2.44 -8.01 -12.43
N GLN A 134 2.30 -7.01 -13.30
CA GLN A 134 2.59 -7.10 -14.73
C GLN A 134 4.08 -7.27 -15.04
N VAL A 135 4.95 -6.66 -14.24
CA VAL A 135 6.41 -6.71 -14.44
C VAL A 135 7.08 -7.96 -13.86
N LEU A 136 6.30 -8.95 -13.42
CA LEU A 136 6.80 -10.19 -12.85
C LEU A 136 6.74 -11.33 -13.86
N ASN A 137 7.73 -12.22 -13.79
CA ASN A 137 7.72 -13.47 -14.52
C ASN A 137 6.61 -14.39 -14.00
N SER A 138 5.85 -15.00 -14.92
CA SER A 138 4.73 -15.88 -14.58
C SER A 138 5.15 -17.24 -14.03
N VAL A 139 6.41 -17.65 -14.21
CA VAL A 139 6.85 -19.05 -14.09
C VAL A 139 7.65 -19.32 -12.82
N SER A 140 8.51 -18.39 -12.40
CA SER A 140 9.46 -18.61 -11.31
C SER A 140 9.12 -17.79 -10.07
N ARG A 141 9.21 -18.44 -8.90
CA ARG A 141 9.00 -17.82 -7.59
C ARG A 141 9.94 -18.38 -6.54
N ILE A 142 10.27 -17.56 -5.54
CA ILE A 142 11.00 -17.93 -4.33
C ILE A 142 9.98 -17.95 -3.19
N THR A 143 10.01 -19.00 -2.37
CA THR A 143 9.21 -19.10 -1.14
C THR A 143 10.09 -18.74 0.04
N ALA A 144 9.54 -18.01 1.01
CA ALA A 144 10.19 -17.87 2.30
C ALA A 144 10.22 -19.23 3.01
N ASP A 145 11.37 -19.57 3.61
CA ASP A 145 11.58 -20.80 4.39
C ASP A 145 11.10 -20.64 5.85
#